data_AF-A0A2T6AS38-F1
#
_entry.id   AF-A0A2T6AS38-F1
#
_cell.length_a   1.000
_cell.length_b   1.000
_cell.length_c   1.000
_cell.angle_alpha   90.00
_cell.angle_beta   90.00
_cell.angle_gamma   90.00
#
_symmetry.space_group_name_H-M   'P 1'
#
loop_
_entity.id
_entity.type
_entity.pdbx_description
1 polymer ?
#
loop_
_entity_poly.entity_id
_entity_poly.type
_entity_poly.pdbx_seq_one_letter_code
_entity_poly.pdbx_strand_id
1 'polypeptide(L)'
;MTLRYISYYRVSTHRQGQSGLGLEAQRAATVAFLGSTGSELIAEFTEVESGKRANRPELAAAIKACRDGGAILLIAKLDRLARNVHFISGLLESGVKFTAIDMPNADRFMLHVYAAMAEEEARRISERTKAALAAAKARGVALGENGVLLAAQHKATADDFAREVGPRILAMHDNDGLSYRAIAENLNRSKLGSFGGKAWHSTSVYRVATRFRGIAA
;
A
#
# COMPACT_ATOMS: atom_id res chain seq x y z
N MET A 1 -18.61 -1.44 35.74
CA MET A 1 -17.80 -2.32 34.88
C MET A 1 -16.89 -1.44 34.05
N THR A 2 -15.58 -1.64 34.13
CA THR A 2 -14.58 -0.90 33.36
C THR A 2 -14.58 -1.40 31.92
N LEU A 3 -14.79 -0.51 30.95
CA LEU A 3 -14.68 -0.86 29.53
C LEU A 3 -13.21 -0.98 29.14
N ARG A 4 -12.88 -1.98 28.32
CA ARG A 4 -11.52 -2.24 27.83
C ARG A 4 -11.41 -1.82 26.38
N TYR A 5 -10.39 -1.05 26.06
CA TYR A 5 -10.14 -0.49 24.74
C TYR A 5 -8.78 -0.90 24.18
N ILE A 6 -8.74 -1.05 22.86
CA ILE A 6 -7.50 -1.19 22.09
C ILE A 6 -7.41 0.02 21.18
N SER A 7 -6.33 0.80 21.26
CA SER A 7 -6.16 1.95 20.38
C SER A 7 -5.50 1.55 19.06
N TYR A 8 -5.96 2.16 17.98
CA TYR A 8 -5.33 2.10 16.68
C TYR A 8 -4.96 3.51 16.21
N TYR A 9 -3.68 3.71 15.92
CA TYR A 9 -3.12 4.94 15.42
C TYR A 9 -2.63 4.78 13.99
N ARG A 10 -2.68 5.86 13.22
CA ARG A 10 -2.09 5.90 11.88
C ARG A 10 -1.20 7.12 11.69
N VAL A 11 -0.05 6.91 11.09
CA VAL A 11 0.89 7.97 10.69
C VAL A 11 1.37 7.78 9.25
N SER A 12 1.53 8.88 8.51
CA SER A 12 2.08 8.85 7.15
C SER A 12 3.57 9.18 7.18
N THR A 13 4.43 8.36 6.58
CA THR A 13 5.89 8.54 6.60
C THR A 13 6.37 9.83 5.94
N HIS A 14 5.66 10.35 4.93
CA HIS A 14 6.11 11.51 4.14
C HIS A 14 5.86 12.89 4.76
N ARG A 15 5.03 13.00 5.81
CA ARG A 15 4.65 14.29 6.42
C ARG A 15 5.13 14.48 7.86
N GLN A 16 5.91 13.54 8.39
CA GLN A 16 6.37 13.61 9.79
C GLN A 16 7.65 14.42 10.00
N GLY A 17 8.27 14.96 8.94
CA GLY A 17 9.43 15.85 9.08
C GLY A 17 9.14 17.25 9.63
N GLN A 18 7.88 17.64 9.88
CA GLN A 18 7.54 19.02 10.25
C GLN A 18 6.66 19.22 11.48
N SER A 19 6.28 18.18 12.25
CA SER A 19 5.58 18.48 13.51
C SER A 19 5.64 17.46 14.66
N GLY A 20 5.72 16.14 14.44
CA GLY A 20 5.55 15.17 15.56
C GLY A 20 4.13 15.12 16.17
N LEU A 21 3.35 16.19 16.02
CA LEU A 21 2.01 16.44 16.57
C LEU A 21 0.93 15.42 16.14
N GLY A 22 1.13 14.67 15.06
CA GLY A 22 0.10 13.76 14.53
C GLY A 22 -0.15 12.52 15.39
N LEU A 23 0.89 11.86 15.88
CA LEU A 23 0.76 10.66 16.73
C LEU A 23 0.55 11.05 18.19
N GLU A 24 1.29 12.05 18.65
CA GLU A 24 1.18 12.57 20.02
C GLU A 24 -0.22 13.12 20.29
N ALA A 25 -0.83 13.86 19.36
CA ALA A 25 -2.21 14.33 19.53
C ALA A 25 -3.22 13.18 19.55
N GLN A 26 -2.99 12.11 18.77
CA GLN A 26 -3.86 10.93 18.81
C GLN A 26 -3.76 10.20 20.15
N ARG A 27 -2.54 10.01 20.68
CA ARG A 27 -2.33 9.42 22.01
C ARG A 27 -2.91 10.29 23.12
N ALA A 28 -2.69 11.60 23.07
CA ALA A 28 -3.23 12.55 24.04
C ALA A 28 -4.77 12.51 24.05
N ALA A 29 -5.41 12.43 22.88
CA ALA A 29 -6.85 12.27 22.78
C ALA A 29 -7.34 10.93 23.38
N THR A 30 -6.63 9.83 23.10
CA THR A 30 -6.92 8.52 23.72
C THR A 30 -6.84 8.60 25.25
N VAL A 31 -5.75 9.14 25.80
CA VAL A 31 -5.57 9.26 27.25
C VAL A 31 -6.66 10.12 27.87
N ALA A 32 -6.99 11.26 27.26
CA ALA A 32 -8.06 12.14 27.74
C ALA A 32 -9.44 11.44 27.72
N PHE A 33 -9.75 10.72 26.63
CA PHE A 33 -11.00 9.97 26.50
C PHE A 33 -11.12 8.86 27.56
N LEU A 34 -10.08 8.05 27.74
CA LEU A 34 -10.07 6.97 28.72
C LEU A 34 -10.15 7.51 30.16
N GLY A 35 -9.44 8.60 30.45
CA GLY A 35 -9.54 9.28 31.74
C GLY A 35 -10.94 9.82 32.03
N SER A 36 -11.61 10.39 31.03
CA SER A 36 -12.99 10.91 31.20
C SER A 36 -14.05 9.82 31.38
N THR A 37 -13.80 8.62 30.86
CA THR A 37 -14.76 7.50 30.89
C THR A 37 -14.44 6.46 31.98
N GLY A 38 -13.31 6.59 32.67
CA GLY A 38 -12.82 5.61 33.63
C GLY A 38 -12.55 4.24 32.99
N SER A 39 -12.12 4.23 31.72
CA SER A 39 -11.90 3.02 30.93
C SER A 39 -10.43 2.64 30.85
N GLU A 40 -10.14 1.38 30.52
CA GLU A 40 -8.79 0.83 30.48
C GLU A 40 -8.29 0.65 29.05
N LEU A 41 -7.02 0.97 28.80
CA LEU A 41 -6.31 0.66 27.56
C LEU A 41 -5.53 -0.64 27.72
N ILE A 42 -5.84 -1.65 26.91
CA ILE A 42 -5.18 -2.96 27.02
C ILE A 42 -4.06 -3.17 25.99
N ALA A 43 -4.11 -2.45 24.86
CA ALA A 43 -3.08 -2.51 23.82
C ALA A 43 -3.16 -1.29 22.88
N GLU A 44 -2.05 -1.00 22.22
CA GLU A 44 -1.94 0.04 21.21
C GLU A 44 -1.30 -0.51 19.93
N PHE A 45 -1.87 -0.18 18.77
CA PHE A 45 -1.36 -0.56 17.46
C PHE A 45 -1.11 0.70 16.62
N THR A 46 0.05 0.78 15.96
CA THR A 46 0.43 1.98 15.18
C THR A 46 0.80 1.60 13.75
N GLU A 47 -0.03 2.02 12.80
CA GLU A 47 0.19 1.80 11.38
C GLU A 47 1.06 2.93 10.78
N VAL A 48 2.16 2.54 10.14
CA VAL A 48 3.11 3.46 9.50
C VAL A 48 2.99 3.31 7.98
N GLU A 49 2.22 4.20 7.35
CA GLU A 49 1.91 4.11 5.92
C GLU A 49 2.94 4.87 5.08
N SER A 50 3.66 4.16 4.20
CA SER A 50 4.51 4.74 3.17
C SER A 50 3.87 4.61 1.78
N GLY A 51 3.29 5.72 1.31
CA GLY A 51 2.74 5.80 -0.04
C GLY A 51 1.52 4.89 -0.28
N LYS A 52 1.26 4.60 -1.56
CA LYS A 52 0.00 4.07 -2.13
C LYS A 52 -0.33 2.61 -1.79
N ARG A 53 0.33 1.98 -0.80
CA ARG A 53 0.11 0.56 -0.45
C ARG A 53 -0.98 0.43 0.60
N ALA A 54 -2.03 -0.32 0.26
CA ALA A 54 -3.23 -0.48 1.09
C ALA A 54 -3.16 -1.62 2.11
N ASN A 55 -2.02 -2.32 2.23
CA ASN A 55 -1.89 -3.41 3.21
C ASN A 55 -1.74 -2.81 4.61
N ARG A 56 -2.67 -3.16 5.51
CA ARG A 56 -2.75 -2.65 6.89
C ARG A 56 -2.64 -3.78 7.92
N PRO A 57 -1.44 -4.33 8.13
CA PRO A 57 -1.25 -5.45 9.05
C PRO A 57 -1.57 -5.08 10.51
N GLU A 58 -1.29 -3.84 10.93
CA GLU A 58 -1.49 -3.41 12.32
C GLU A 58 -2.98 -3.26 12.65
N LEU A 59 -3.78 -2.80 11.68
CA LEU A 59 -5.23 -2.76 11.83
C LEU A 59 -5.82 -4.16 11.98
N ALA A 60 -5.37 -5.11 11.16
CA ALA A 60 -5.84 -6.49 11.24
C ALA A 60 -5.47 -7.13 12.59
N ALA A 61 -4.26 -6.86 13.09
CA ALA A 61 -3.82 -7.28 14.42
C ALA A 61 -4.68 -6.67 15.54
N ALA A 62 -4.98 -5.37 15.46
CA ALA A 62 -5.83 -4.68 16.42
C ALA A 62 -7.26 -5.27 16.47
N ILE A 63 -7.85 -5.54 15.31
CA ILE A 63 -9.18 -6.17 15.19
C ILE A 63 -9.16 -7.57 15.82
N LYS A 64 -8.13 -8.37 15.53
CA LYS A 64 -7.98 -9.70 16.13
C LYS A 64 -7.86 -9.61 17.65
N ALA A 65 -7.05 -8.70 18.16
CA ALA A 65 -6.88 -8.50 19.59
C ALA A 65 -8.19 -8.03 20.27
N CYS A 66 -9.00 -7.20 19.60
CA CYS A 66 -10.32 -6.80 20.09
C CYS A 66 -11.25 -8.00 20.22
N ARG A 67 -11.24 -8.90 19.22
CA ARG A 67 -12.05 -10.11 19.20
C ARG A 67 -11.66 -11.09 20.30
N ASP A 68 -10.36 -11.35 20.44
CA ASP A 68 -9.84 -12.30 21.43
C ASP A 68 -10.02 -11.76 22.87
N GLY A 69 -9.84 -10.45 23.05
CA GLY A 69 -9.91 -9.78 24.36
C GLY A 69 -11.32 -9.32 24.76
N GLY A 70 -12.31 -9.33 23.86
CA GLY A 70 -13.63 -8.73 24.09
C GLY A 70 -13.55 -7.22 24.36
N ALA A 71 -12.64 -6.53 23.68
CA ALA A 71 -12.37 -5.11 23.84
C ALA A 71 -12.97 -4.28 22.68
N ILE A 72 -13.09 -2.97 22.90
CA ILE A 72 -13.61 -2.01 21.93
C ILE A 72 -12.43 -1.35 21.20
N LEU A 73 -12.48 -1.30 19.87
CA LEU A 73 -11.46 -0.63 19.07
C LEU A 73 -11.61 0.89 19.18
N LEU A 74 -10.62 1.59 19.73
CA LEU A 74 -10.61 3.03 19.89
C LEU A 74 -9.82 3.69 18.75
N ILE A 75 -10.46 4.64 18.07
CA ILE A 75 -9.89 5.38 16.94
C ILE A 75 -9.91 6.87 17.30
N ALA A 76 -8.75 7.52 17.27
CA ALA A 76 -8.65 8.92 17.70
C ALA A 76 -9.32 9.92 16.73
N LYS A 77 -9.24 9.67 15.42
CA LYS A 77 -9.88 10.50 14.40
C LYS A 77 -10.39 9.69 13.22
N LEU A 78 -11.70 9.71 13.02
CA LEU A 78 -12.38 9.07 11.90
C LEU A 78 -12.28 9.92 10.62
N ASP A 79 -12.17 11.25 10.68
CA ASP A 79 -12.20 12.13 9.49
C ASP A 79 -11.15 11.76 8.41
N ARG A 80 -9.95 11.34 8.82
CA ARG A 80 -8.87 10.94 7.90
C ARG A 80 -8.97 9.48 7.45
N LEU A 81 -9.76 8.67 8.14
CA LEU A 81 -9.93 7.24 7.92
C LEU A 81 -11.26 6.90 7.20
N ALA A 82 -12.33 7.66 7.43
CA ALA A 82 -13.65 7.55 6.80
C ALA A 82 -13.67 7.90 5.32
N ARG A 83 -12.71 8.70 4.84
CA ARG A 83 -12.50 8.91 3.39
C ARG A 83 -12.06 7.64 2.67
N ASN A 84 -11.77 6.57 3.40
CA ASN A 84 -11.49 5.26 2.85
C ASN A 84 -12.70 4.36 3.12
N VAL A 85 -13.60 4.27 2.15
CA VAL A 85 -14.80 3.40 2.18
C VAL A 85 -14.44 1.97 2.59
N HIS A 86 -13.32 1.43 2.07
CA HIS A 86 -12.87 0.08 2.41
C HIS A 86 -12.50 -0.08 3.89
N PHE A 87 -12.03 0.98 4.55
CA PHE A 87 -11.75 0.94 5.99
C PHE A 87 -13.03 0.83 6.81
N ILE A 88 -14.02 1.67 6.52
CA ILE A 88 -15.30 1.67 7.22
C ILE A 88 -16.01 0.32 6.96
N SER A 89 -16.04 -0.15 5.71
CA SER A 89 -16.61 -1.46 5.36
C SER A 89 -15.91 -2.60 6.10
N GLY A 90 -14.57 -2.64 6.08
CA GLY A 90 -13.81 -3.69 6.76
C GLY A 90 -14.01 -3.69 8.28
N LEU A 91 -14.16 -2.51 8.90
CA LEU A 91 -14.53 -2.41 10.31
C LEU A 91 -15.94 -2.96 10.58
N LEU A 92 -16.92 -2.58 9.75
CA LEU A 92 -18.30 -3.06 9.88
C LEU A 92 -18.42 -4.58 9.69
N GLU A 93 -17.67 -5.14 8.74
CA GLU A 93 -17.60 -6.57 8.46
C GLU A 93 -16.89 -7.35 9.57
N SER A 94 -15.91 -6.73 10.25
CA SER A 94 -15.13 -7.41 11.29
C SER A 94 -15.94 -7.82 12.53
N GLY A 95 -17.11 -7.20 12.73
CA GLY A 95 -18.03 -7.47 13.84
C GLY A 95 -17.57 -6.95 15.21
N VAL A 96 -16.42 -6.28 15.30
CA VAL A 96 -15.93 -5.72 16.57
C VAL A 96 -16.63 -4.40 16.89
N LYS A 97 -16.84 -4.14 18.18
CA LYS A 97 -17.26 -2.81 18.63
C LYS A 97 -16.10 -1.84 18.44
N PHE A 98 -16.39 -0.63 17.98
CA PHE A 98 -15.41 0.42 17.87
C PHE A 98 -16.00 1.74 18.39
N THR A 99 -15.13 2.67 18.77
CA THR A 99 -15.49 4.03 19.20
C THR A 99 -14.53 5.01 18.53
N ALA A 100 -15.07 6.06 17.92
CA ALA A 100 -14.28 7.17 17.39
C ALA A 100 -14.28 8.32 18.41
N ILE A 101 -13.12 8.83 18.81
CA ILE A 101 -13.02 9.90 19.83
C ILE A 101 -13.60 11.22 19.28
N ASP A 102 -13.41 11.49 17.99
CA ASP A 102 -13.96 12.66 17.31
C ASP A 102 -15.46 12.55 17.00
N MET A 103 -16.02 11.34 17.07
CA MET A 103 -17.45 11.08 16.96
C MET A 103 -17.90 10.00 17.97
N PRO A 104 -17.96 10.33 19.28
CA PRO A 104 -18.25 9.34 20.32
C PRO A 104 -19.62 8.67 20.18
N ASN A 105 -20.56 9.37 19.54
CA ASN A 105 -21.92 8.88 19.28
C ASN A 105 -22.06 8.11 17.97
N ALA A 106 -21.00 7.96 17.17
CA ALA A 106 -21.04 7.27 15.88
C ALA A 106 -21.43 5.80 16.08
N ASP A 107 -22.72 5.53 15.91
CA ASP A 107 -23.26 4.18 15.92
C ASP A 107 -22.99 3.49 14.57
N ARG A 108 -23.32 2.19 14.53
CA ARG A 108 -23.15 1.37 13.33
C ARG A 108 -23.94 1.91 12.14
N PHE A 109 -25.12 2.50 12.37
CA PHE A 109 -25.95 3.08 11.32
C PHE A 109 -25.28 4.30 10.68
N MET A 110 -24.80 5.25 11.49
CA MET A 110 -24.07 6.42 11.01
C MET A 110 -22.84 6.02 10.20
N LEU A 111 -22.11 4.98 10.60
CA LEU A 111 -21.02 4.46 9.77
C LEU A 111 -21.47 3.97 8.40
N HIS A 112 -22.58 3.23 8.30
CA HIS A 112 -23.11 2.79 7.01
C HIS A 112 -23.46 4.00 6.12
N VAL A 113 -24.06 5.04 6.70
CA VAL A 113 -24.34 6.30 6.00
C VAL A 113 -23.05 6.96 5.52
N TYR A 114 -22.04 7.08 6.38
CA TYR A 114 -20.74 7.65 6.00
C TYR A 114 -20.01 6.83 4.92
N ALA A 115 -20.08 5.50 4.99
CA ALA A 115 -19.52 4.62 3.97
C ALA A 115 -20.18 4.88 2.61
N ALA A 116 -21.52 4.91 2.57
CA ALA A 116 -22.28 5.17 1.35
C ALA A 116 -21.99 6.56 0.78
N MET A 117 -21.90 7.59 1.64
CA MET A 117 -21.54 8.94 1.22
C MET A 117 -20.13 9.01 0.64
N ALA A 118 -19.17 8.34 1.28
CA ALA A 118 -17.79 8.30 0.80
C ALA A 118 -17.66 7.54 -0.53
N GLU A 119 -18.45 6.48 -0.73
CA GLU A 119 -18.53 5.73 -1.99
C GLU A 119 -19.09 6.61 -3.12
N GLU A 120 -20.19 7.32 -2.85
CA GLU A 120 -20.80 8.24 -3.80
C GLU A 120 -19.85 9.38 -4.20
N GLU A 121 -19.13 9.96 -3.24
CA GLU A 121 -18.15 11.01 -3.52
C GLU A 121 -16.98 10.47 -4.36
N ALA A 122 -16.46 9.29 -4.04
CA ALA A 122 -15.42 8.64 -4.82
C ALA A 122 -15.87 8.36 -6.26
N ARG A 123 -17.12 7.90 -6.43
CA ARG A 123 -17.75 7.69 -7.73
C ARG A 123 -17.84 9.00 -8.52
N ARG A 124 -18.37 10.08 -7.91
CA ARG A 124 -18.49 11.41 -8.55
C ARG A 124 -17.14 11.98 -8.97
N ILE A 125 -16.11 11.85 -8.12
CA ILE A 125 -14.75 12.28 -8.47
C ILE A 125 -14.26 11.50 -9.70
N SER A 126 -14.44 10.18 -9.71
CA SER A 126 -14.07 9.33 -10.86
C SER A 126 -14.78 9.74 -12.14
N GLU A 127 -16.11 9.93 -12.08
CA GLU A 127 -16.93 10.37 -13.20
C GLU A 127 -16.46 11.74 -13.74
N ARG A 128 -16.23 12.72 -12.85
CA ARG A 128 -15.73 14.04 -13.22
C ARG A 128 -14.35 13.99 -13.86
N THR A 129 -13.43 13.18 -13.31
CA THR A 129 -12.09 13.00 -13.89
C THR A 129 -12.17 12.36 -15.27
N LYS A 130 -13.00 11.31 -15.45
CA LYS A 130 -13.20 10.67 -16.76
C LYS A 130 -13.78 11.66 -17.78
N ALA A 131 -14.78 12.45 -17.39
CA ALA A 131 -15.36 13.48 -18.24
C ALA A 131 -14.33 14.55 -18.63
N ALA A 132 -13.52 15.03 -17.67
CA ALA A 132 -12.47 16.00 -17.93
C ALA A 132 -11.38 15.47 -18.88
N LEU A 133 -10.96 14.21 -18.70
CA LEU A 133 -10.01 13.54 -19.59
C LEU A 133 -10.58 13.33 -21.00
N ALA A 134 -11.84 12.92 -21.12
CA ALA A 134 -12.52 12.78 -22.40
C ALA A 134 -12.59 14.11 -23.15
N ALA A 135 -12.94 15.20 -22.46
CA ALA A 135 -12.96 16.54 -23.03
C ALA A 135 -11.56 17.03 -23.43
N ALA A 136 -10.53 16.75 -22.62
CA ALA A 136 -9.14 17.08 -22.95
C ALA A 136 -8.67 16.34 -24.21
N LYS A 137 -8.99 15.04 -24.32
CA LYS A 137 -8.71 14.22 -25.51
C LYS A 137 -9.43 14.76 -26.76
N ALA A 138 -10.69 15.15 -26.63
CA ALA A 138 -11.46 15.76 -27.73
C ALA A 138 -10.87 17.10 -28.19
N ARG A 139 -10.26 17.87 -27.28
CA ARG A 139 -9.49 19.09 -27.59
C ARG A 139 -8.09 18.82 -28.15
N GLY A 140 -7.71 17.56 -28.36
CA GLY A 140 -6.40 17.17 -28.89
C GLY A 140 -5.26 17.19 -27.88
N VAL A 141 -5.54 17.28 -26.57
CA VAL A 141 -4.50 17.19 -25.55
C VAL A 141 -3.94 15.76 -25.50
N ALA A 142 -2.64 15.62 -25.70
CA ALA A 142 -1.93 14.35 -25.54
C ALA A 142 -1.93 13.92 -24.06
N LEU A 143 -2.74 12.91 -23.74
CA LEU A 143 -2.78 12.34 -22.40
C LEU A 143 -1.67 11.29 -22.24
N GLY A 144 -0.97 11.29 -21.11
CA GLY A 144 0.01 10.25 -20.77
C GLY A 144 1.36 10.36 -21.49
N GLU A 145 1.67 11.50 -22.10
CA GLU A 145 2.92 11.76 -22.82
C GLU A 145 4.18 11.41 -22.01
N ASN A 146 4.24 11.85 -20.74
CA ASN A 146 5.33 11.49 -19.83
C ASN A 146 5.42 9.97 -19.57
N GLY A 147 4.27 9.28 -19.55
CA GLY A 147 4.24 7.82 -19.37
C GLY A 147 4.79 7.07 -20.59
N VAL A 148 4.52 7.56 -21.80
CA VAL A 148 5.08 7.00 -23.05
C VAL A 148 6.59 7.20 -23.09
N LEU A 149 7.07 8.40 -22.76
CA LEU A 149 8.49 8.72 -22.73
C LEU A 149 9.24 7.88 -21.69
N LEU A 150 8.71 7.77 -20.47
CA LEU A 150 9.28 6.92 -19.42
C LEU A 150 9.25 5.43 -19.80
N ALA A 151 8.17 4.95 -20.42
CA ALA A 151 8.08 3.57 -20.88
C ALA A 151 9.12 3.26 -21.97
N ALA A 152 9.34 4.18 -22.90
CA ALA A 152 10.37 4.07 -23.92
C ALA A 152 11.78 4.05 -23.32
N GLN A 153 12.06 4.95 -22.36
CA GLN A 153 13.33 4.98 -21.62
C GLN A 153 13.56 3.67 -20.86
N HIS A 154 12.58 3.20 -20.09
CA HIS A 154 12.70 1.94 -19.36
C HIS A 154 12.89 0.74 -20.28
N LYS A 155 12.24 0.74 -21.46
CA LYS A 155 12.45 -0.30 -22.47
C LYS A 155 13.88 -0.28 -22.99
N ALA A 156 14.39 0.88 -23.38
CA ALA A 156 15.76 1.04 -23.88
C ALA A 156 16.80 0.57 -22.84
N THR A 157 16.69 1.01 -21.58
CA THR A 157 17.60 0.57 -20.52
C THR A 157 17.55 -0.94 -20.28
N ALA A 158 16.37 -1.55 -20.38
CA ALA A 158 16.22 -3.00 -20.25
C ALA A 158 16.79 -3.76 -21.46
N ASP A 159 16.70 -3.19 -22.66
CA ASP A 159 17.27 -3.75 -23.89
C ASP A 159 18.80 -3.65 -23.86
N ASP A 160 19.37 -2.52 -23.41
CA ASP A 160 20.82 -2.34 -23.23
C ASP A 160 21.39 -3.35 -22.23
N PHE A 161 20.74 -3.51 -21.08
CA PHE A 161 21.13 -4.52 -20.08
C PHE A 161 21.06 -5.95 -20.64
N ALA A 162 20.06 -6.23 -21.49
CA ALA A 162 19.95 -7.52 -22.15
C ALA A 162 21.04 -7.74 -23.19
N ARG A 163 21.51 -6.70 -23.89
CA ARG A 163 22.66 -6.78 -24.80
C ARG A 163 23.96 -7.05 -24.04
N GLU A 164 24.13 -6.47 -22.87
CA GLU A 164 25.32 -6.64 -22.04
C GLU A 164 25.42 -8.07 -21.46
N VAL A 165 24.34 -8.56 -20.84
CA VAL A 165 24.38 -9.80 -20.05
C VAL A 165 23.80 -11.01 -20.79
N GLY A 166 22.93 -10.78 -21.77
CA GLY A 166 22.24 -11.81 -22.56
C GLY A 166 23.16 -12.81 -23.25
N PRO A 167 24.26 -12.40 -23.93
CA PRO A 167 25.19 -13.34 -24.56
C PRO A 167 25.77 -14.36 -23.57
N ARG A 168 26.15 -13.90 -22.37
CA ARG A 168 26.71 -14.76 -21.31
C ARG A 168 25.66 -15.75 -20.78
N ILE A 169 24.42 -15.29 -20.60
CA ILE A 169 23.32 -16.16 -20.18
C ILE A 169 23.02 -17.23 -21.24
N LEU A 170 22.97 -16.85 -22.52
CA LEU A 170 22.72 -17.80 -23.60
C LEU A 170 23.88 -18.78 -23.79
N ALA A 171 25.13 -18.36 -23.65
CA ALA A 171 26.26 -19.29 -23.69
C ALA A 171 26.14 -20.39 -22.61
N MET A 172 25.82 -20.00 -21.37
CA MET A 172 25.61 -20.98 -20.29
C MET A 172 24.40 -21.89 -20.52
N HIS A 173 23.33 -21.36 -21.13
CA HIS A 173 22.11 -22.13 -21.36
C HIS A 173 22.24 -23.06 -22.57
N ASP A 174 22.67 -22.52 -23.71
CA ASP A 174 22.63 -23.20 -25.01
C ASP A 174 23.88 -24.05 -25.25
N ASN A 175 25.06 -23.63 -24.75
CA ASN A 175 26.31 -24.40 -24.92
C ASN A 175 26.56 -25.35 -23.72
N ASP A 176 26.39 -24.86 -22.50
CA ASP A 176 26.69 -25.65 -21.28
C ASP A 176 25.47 -26.43 -20.75
N GLY A 177 24.29 -26.26 -21.36
CA GLY A 177 23.06 -26.96 -20.97
C GLY A 177 22.52 -26.60 -19.59
N LEU A 178 22.95 -25.47 -19.01
CA LEU A 178 22.56 -25.09 -17.66
C LEU A 178 21.11 -24.58 -17.61
N SER A 179 20.35 -25.05 -16.62
CA SER A 179 19.01 -24.52 -16.35
C SER A 179 19.09 -23.04 -15.92
N TYR A 180 18.02 -22.27 -16.18
CA TYR A 180 17.94 -20.87 -15.74
C TYR A 180 18.08 -20.69 -14.21
N ARG A 181 17.76 -21.73 -13.42
CA ARG A 181 18.02 -21.72 -11.98
C ARG A 181 19.52 -21.81 -11.69
N ALA A 182 20.22 -22.75 -12.31
CA ALA A 182 21.67 -22.92 -12.15
C ALA A 182 22.44 -21.67 -12.63
N ILE A 183 21.97 -21.04 -13.71
CA ILE A 183 22.53 -19.77 -14.20
C ILE A 183 22.32 -18.64 -13.18
N ALA A 184 21.13 -18.52 -12.58
CA ALA A 184 20.88 -17.51 -11.54
C ALA A 184 21.81 -17.69 -10.33
N GLU A 185 22.02 -18.92 -9.88
CA GLU A 185 22.95 -19.25 -8.78
C GLU A 185 24.41 -18.91 -9.15
N ASN A 186 24.82 -19.18 -10.39
CA ASN A 186 26.15 -18.84 -10.91
C ASN A 186 26.39 -17.32 -10.98
N LEU A 187 25.41 -16.56 -11.50
CA LEU A 187 25.49 -15.11 -11.61
C LEU A 187 25.52 -14.43 -10.23
N ASN A 188 24.72 -14.92 -9.29
CA ASN A 188 24.74 -14.44 -7.90
C ASN A 188 26.09 -14.73 -7.21
N ARG A 189 26.67 -15.92 -7.44
CA ARG A 189 28.00 -16.27 -6.89
C ARG A 189 29.10 -15.38 -7.46
N SER A 190 28.97 -15.01 -8.73
CA SER A 190 29.88 -14.10 -9.44
C SER A 190 29.71 -12.63 -9.05
N LYS A 191 28.83 -12.31 -8.08
CA LYS A 191 28.48 -10.95 -7.62
C LYS A 191 28.02 -10.00 -8.74
N LEU A 192 27.50 -10.53 -9.83
CA LEU A 192 26.86 -9.73 -10.87
C LEU A 192 25.42 -9.46 -10.44
N GLY A 193 25.07 -8.19 -10.21
CA GLY A 193 23.71 -7.79 -9.91
C GLY A 193 22.80 -7.98 -11.14
N SER A 194 21.54 -8.35 -10.89
CA SER A 194 20.49 -8.29 -11.92
C SER A 194 20.11 -6.83 -12.20
N PHE A 195 19.21 -6.62 -13.17
CA PHE A 195 18.67 -5.30 -13.49
C PHE A 195 18.19 -4.57 -12.22
N GLY A 196 18.84 -3.44 -11.87
CA GLY A 196 18.58 -2.69 -10.64
C GLY A 196 19.36 -3.15 -9.39
N GLY A 197 20.43 -3.95 -9.56
CA GLY A 197 21.40 -4.27 -8.50
C GLY A 197 20.97 -5.36 -7.51
N LYS A 198 19.89 -6.10 -7.80
CA LYS A 198 19.35 -7.16 -6.92
C LYS A 198 19.89 -8.54 -7.28
N ALA A 199 19.64 -9.54 -6.43
CA ALA A 199 19.93 -10.94 -6.73
C ALA A 199 19.17 -11.43 -7.99
N TRP A 200 19.81 -12.30 -8.76
CA TRP A 200 19.21 -13.04 -9.86
C TRP A 200 18.26 -14.11 -9.36
N HIS A 201 17.11 -14.20 -10.02
CA HIS A 201 16.17 -15.32 -9.92
C HIS A 201 16.00 -15.97 -11.30
N SER A 202 15.59 -17.23 -11.35
CA SER A 202 15.40 -17.98 -12.60
C SER A 202 14.51 -17.25 -13.62
N THR A 203 13.44 -16.59 -13.14
CA THR A 203 12.53 -15.79 -13.97
C THR A 203 13.20 -14.56 -14.55
N SER A 204 14.09 -13.90 -13.80
CA SER A 204 14.86 -12.75 -14.28
C SER A 204 15.86 -13.17 -15.37
N VAL A 205 16.53 -14.31 -15.19
CA VAL A 205 17.43 -14.89 -16.20
C VAL A 205 16.67 -15.21 -17.49
N TYR A 206 15.54 -15.91 -17.38
CA TYR A 206 14.69 -16.25 -18.53
C TYR A 206 14.22 -15.00 -19.30
N ARG A 207 13.79 -13.95 -18.59
CA ARG A 207 13.34 -12.69 -19.20
C ARG A 207 14.45 -12.00 -19.97
N VAL A 208 15.66 -11.95 -19.41
CA VAL A 208 16.83 -11.36 -20.08
C VAL A 208 17.21 -12.18 -21.32
N ALA A 209 17.27 -13.51 -21.20
CA ALA A 209 17.55 -14.40 -22.32
C ALA A 209 16.55 -14.24 -23.48
N THR A 210 15.24 -14.26 -23.15
CA THR A 210 14.17 -14.12 -24.15
C THR A 210 14.21 -12.75 -24.81
N ARG A 211 14.43 -11.69 -24.03
CA ARG A 211 14.56 -10.33 -24.55
C ARG A 211 15.77 -10.20 -25.47
N PHE A 212 16.93 -10.72 -25.08
CA PHE A 212 18.13 -10.67 -25.90
C PHE A 212 17.94 -11.42 -27.23
N ARG A 213 17.34 -12.62 -27.21
CA ARG A 213 16.97 -13.35 -28.43
C ARG A 213 16.06 -12.53 -29.35
N GLY A 214 15.09 -11.80 -28.79
CA GLY A 214 14.20 -10.94 -29.56
C GLY A 214 14.82 -9.64 -30.08
N ILE A 215 15.97 -9.21 -29.53
CA ILE A 215 16.74 -8.05 -30.03
C ILE A 215 17.77 -8.47 -31.08
N ALA A 216 18.30 -9.69 -30.97
CA ALA A 216 19.32 -10.24 -31.84
C ALA A 216 18.77 -10.93 -33.11
N ALA A 217 17.45 -11.14 -33.16
CA ALA A 217 16.71 -11.61 -34.35
C ALA A 217 16.30 -10.42 -35.24
#